data_AF-A0A7X7IA18-F1
#
_entry.id   AF-A0A7X7IA18-F1
#
_cell.length_a   1.000
_cell.length_b   1.000
_cell.length_c   1.000
_cell.angle_alpha   90.00
_cell.angle_beta   90.00
_cell.angle_gamma   90.00
#
_symmetry.space_group_name_H-M   'P 1'
#
loop_
_entity.id
_entity.type
_entity.pdbx_description
1 polymer ?
#
loop_
_entity_poly.entity_id
_entity_poly.type
_entity_poly.pdbx_seq_one_letter_code
_entity_poly.pdbx_strand_id
1 'polypeptide(L)' 'GKRKLQDVLVDLHVPAKERAHVPLVVCGERIVWVGGLVLAEEGRINDATAAIVRLSLERRQEGGSGDPVGEGRGGRG' A
#
# COMPACT_ATOMS: atom_id res chain seq x y z
N GLY A 1 -13.78 -17.12 7.16
CA GLY A 1 -14.32 -17.75 5.94
C GLY A 1 -13.40 -17.45 4.76
N LYS A 2 -13.43 -18.22 3.67
CA LYS A 2 -12.59 -17.98 2.49
C LYS A 2 -13.34 -17.10 1.49
N ARG A 3 -12.68 -16.07 0.94
CA ARG A 3 -13.21 -15.19 -0.11
C ARG A 3 -12.19 -15.09 -1.24
N LYS A 4 -12.64 -14.97 -2.50
CA LYS A 4 -11.71 -14.76 -3.62
C LYS A 4 -11.13 -13.35 -3.54
N LEU A 5 -9.86 -13.21 -3.91
CA LEU A 5 -9.21 -11.90 -3.95
C LEU A 5 -9.94 -10.93 -4.89
N GLN A 6 -10.43 -11.42 -6.03
CA GLN A 6 -11.18 -10.59 -6.99
C GLN A 6 -12.43 -9.97 -6.34
N ASP A 7 -13.19 -10.76 -5.57
CA ASP A 7 -14.39 -10.28 -4.89
C ASP A 7 -14.02 -9.18 -3.88
N VAL A 8 -12.96 -9.39 -3.09
CA VAL A 8 -12.45 -8.37 -2.16
C VAL A 8 -12.11 -7.06 -2.88
N LEU A 9 -11.38 -7.13 -4.00
CA LEU A 9 -10.96 -5.94 -4.75
C LEU A 9 -12.15 -5.23 -5.42
N VAL A 10 -13.18 -5.98 -5.82
CA VAL A 10 -14.44 -5.42 -6.34
C VAL A 10 -15.23 -4.73 -5.23
N ASP A 11 -15.40 -5.39 -4.08
CA ASP A 11 -16.12 -4.87 -2.92
C ASP A 11 -15.48 -3.57 -2.40
N LEU A 12 -14.15 -3.50 -2.43
CA LEU A 12 -13.37 -2.31 -2.05
C LEU A 12 -13.23 -1.29 -3.19
N HIS A 13 -13.91 -1.49 -4.32
CA HIS A 13 -13.95 -0.58 -5.47
C HIS A 13 -12.56 -0.24 -6.04
N VAL A 14 -11.63 -1.19 -6.00
CA VAL A 14 -10.28 -0.98 -6.54
C VAL A 14 -10.35 -0.89 -8.07
N PRO A 15 -9.83 0.18 -8.70
CA PRO A 15 -9.81 0.31 -10.15
C PRO A 15 -9.04 -0.83 -10.82
N ALA A 16 -9.54 -1.35 -11.94
CA ALA A 16 -8.96 -2.52 -12.61
C ALA A 16 -7.46 -2.37 -12.92
N LYS A 17 -7.04 -1.17 -13.36
CA LYS A 17 -5.64 -0.84 -13.64
C LYS A 17 -4.73 -0.89 -12.40
N GLU A 18 -5.28 -0.68 -11.22
CA GLU A 18 -4.53 -0.64 -9.96
C GLU A 18 -4.46 -2.01 -9.29
N ARG A 19 -5.42 -2.90 -9.57
CA ARG A 19 -5.50 -4.25 -8.97
C ARG A 19 -4.21 -5.06 -9.15
N ALA A 20 -3.56 -4.95 -10.30
CA ALA A 20 -2.30 -5.63 -10.58
C ALA A 20 -1.10 -5.09 -9.77
N HIS A 21 -1.24 -3.90 -9.20
CA HIS A 21 -0.21 -3.23 -8.40
C HIS A 21 -0.48 -3.29 -6.89
N VAL A 22 -1.59 -3.88 -6.46
CA VAL A 22 -1.90 -4.07 -5.03
C VAL A 22 -0.95 -5.13 -4.46
N PRO A 23 -0.09 -4.79 -3.49
CA PRO A 23 0.80 -5.77 -2.87
C PRO A 23 0.01 -6.81 -2.08
N LEU A 24 0.42 -8.07 -2.16
CA LEU A 24 -0.14 -9.15 -1.36
C LEU A 24 0.94 -9.71 -0.43
N VAL A 25 0.64 -9.80 0.86
CA VAL A 25 1.48 -10.54 1.80
C VAL A 25 0.88 -11.93 2.00
N VAL A 26 1.70 -12.94 1.76
CA VAL A 26 1.29 -14.34 1.75
C VAL A 26 2.12 -15.11 2.78
N CYS A 27 1.45 -15.94 3.58
CA CYS A 27 2.08 -16.92 4.46
C CYS A 27 1.71 -18.32 3.96
N GLY A 28 2.68 -19.01 3.36
CA GLY A 28 2.44 -20.26 2.63
C GLY A 28 1.49 -20.04 1.45
N GLU A 29 0.31 -20.65 1.49
CA GLU A 29 -0.73 -20.52 0.46
C GLU A 29 -1.84 -19.52 0.83
N ARG A 30 -1.71 -18.80 1.95
CA ARG A 30 -2.75 -17.90 2.47
C ARG A 30 -2.33 -16.44 2.35
N ILE A 31 -3.21 -15.61 1.79
CA ILE A 31 -3.05 -14.16 1.83
C ILE A 31 -3.41 -13.69 3.23
N VAL A 32 -2.47 -13.05 3.93
CA VAL A 32 -2.67 -12.53 5.30
C VAL A 32 -2.92 -11.02 5.30
N TRP A 33 -2.48 -10.31 4.26
CA TRP A 33 -2.72 -8.88 4.10
C TRP A 33 -2.81 -8.52 2.61
N VAL A 34 -3.89 -7.83 2.24
CA VAL A 34 -4.00 -7.11 0.98
C VAL A 34 -3.54 -5.68 1.26
N GLY A 35 -2.37 -5.32 0.74
CA GLY A 35 -1.63 -4.10 1.07
C GLY A 35 -2.47 -2.84 0.99
N GLY A 36 -2.56 -2.10 2.10
CA GLY A 36 -3.33 -0.86 2.20
C GLY A 36 -4.85 -1.03 2.15
N LEU A 37 -5.37 -2.27 2.12
CA LEU A 37 -6.80 -2.55 1.92
C LEU A 37 -7.42 -3.34 3.08
N VAL A 38 -6.97 -4.57 3.33
CA VAL A 38 -7.59 -5.44 4.35
C VAL A 38 -6.62 -6.47 4.91
N LEU A 39 -6.69 -6.69 6.23
CA LEU A 39 -6.00 -7.77 6.94
C LEU A 39 -6.91 -8.98 7.05
N ALA A 40 -6.40 -10.18 6.73
CA ALA A 40 -7.13 -11.43 6.92
C ALA A 40 -7.27 -11.76 8.41
N GLU A 41 -8.28 -12.58 8.76
CA GLU A 41 -8.48 -13.03 10.14
C GLU A 41 -7.24 -13.76 10.68
N GLU A 42 -6.59 -14.57 9.84
CA GLU A 42 -5.36 -15.30 10.17
C GLU A 42 -4.16 -14.39 10.46
N GLY A 43 -4.21 -13.13 10.00
CA GLY A 43 -3.17 -12.13 10.27
C GLY A 43 -3.44 -11.28 11.52
N ARG A 44 -4.57 -11.45 12.20
CA ARG A 44 -4.92 -10.65 13.38
C ARG A 44 -4.12 -11.06 14.59
N ILE A 45 -3.69 -10.06 15.35
CA ILE A 45 -3.10 -10.24 16.67
C ILE A 45 -4.25 -10.53 17.65
N ASN A 46 -4.08 -11.56 18.45
CA ASN A 46 -5.01 -12.00 19.48
C ASN A 46 -4.24 -12.49 20.72
N ASP A 47 -4.96 -12.89 21.77
CA ASP A 47 -4.36 -13.30 23.05
C ASP A 47 -3.43 -14.52 22.95
N ALA A 48 -3.56 -15.34 21.89
CA ALA A 48 -2.68 -16.48 21.63
C ALA A 48 -1.43 -16.12 20.78
N THR A 49 -1.25 -14.84 20.41
CA THR A 49 -0.13 -14.40 19.57
C THR A 49 1.16 -14.35 20.37
N ALA A 50 2.08 -15.28 20.10
CA ALA A 50 3.37 -15.36 20.78
C ALA A 50 4.47 -14.46 20.18
N ALA A 51 4.34 -14.07 18.91
CA ALA A 51 5.29 -13.22 18.21
C ALA A 51 4.59 -12.41 17.11
N ILE A 52 5.14 -11.24 16.80
CA ILE A 52 4.57 -10.29 15.83
C ILE A 52 5.62 -9.93 14.79
N VAL A 53 5.20 -9.86 13.53
CA VAL A 53 5.95 -9.24 12.44
C VAL A 53 5.29 -7.92 12.09
N ARG A 54 6.04 -6.81 12.15
CA ARG A 54 5.54 -5.49 11.77
C ARG A 54 5.91 -5.20 10.31
N LEU A 55 4.90 -5.05 9.46
CA LEU A 55 5.05 -4.65 8.06
C LEU A 55 4.45 -3.26 7.85
N SER A 56 5.05 -2.50 6.95
CA SER A 56 4.59 -1.17 6.56
C SER A 56 4.61 -1.05 5.05
N LEU A 57 3.62 -0.38 4.48
CA LEU A 57 3.51 -0.11 3.05
C LEU A 57 3.43 1.40 2.86
N GLU A 58 4.35 1.95 2.09
CA GLU A 58 4.44 3.37 1.79
C GLU A 58 4.45 3.57 0.27
N ARG A 59 3.76 4.62 -0.20
CA ARG A 59 3.88 5.03 -1.60
C ARG A 59 5.25 5.66 -1.79
N ARG A 60 6.03 5.16 -2.75
CA ARG A 60 7.26 5.83 -3.18
C ARG A 60 6.89 7.22 -3.70
N GLN A 61 7.40 8.26 -3.06
CA GLN A 61 7.28 9.60 -3.61
C GLN A 61 8.27 9.70 -4.77
N GLU A 62 7.77 9.96 -5.97
CA GLU A 62 8.61 10.36 -7.09
C GLU A 62 9.16 11.74 -6.74
N GLY A 63 10.49 11.83 -6.59
CA GLY A 63 11.15 13.06 -6.20
C GLY A 63 10.76 14.18 -7.16
N GLY A 64 10.12 15.22 -6.63
CA GLY A 64 9.89 16.43 -7.39
C GLY A 64 11.23 16.98 -7.84
N SER A 65 11.52 16.93 -9.13
CA SER A 65 12.52 17.77 -9.76
C SER A 65 11.98 19.21 -9.70
N GLY A 66 12.04 19.82 -8.52
CA GLY A 66 11.91 21.25 -8.39
C GLY A 66 13.22 21.85 -8.87
N ASP A 67 13.27 22.25 -10.14
CA ASP A 67 14.26 23.23 -10.55
C ASP A 67 14.01 24.49 -9.70
N PRO A 68 14.99 24.98 -8.92
CA PRO A 68 14.85 26.29 -8.30
C PRO A 68 14.82 27.32 -9.42
N VAL A 69 13.65 27.94 -9.62
CA VAL A 69 13.49 29.11 -10.51
C VAL A 69 14.49 30.17 -10.05
N GLY A 70 15.45 30.45 -10.93
CA GLY A 70 16.56 31.35 -10.66
C GLY A 70 16.10 32.74 -10.23
N GLU A 71 16.81 33.30 -9.24
CA GLU A 71 16.77 34.71 -8.89
C GLU A 71 17.04 35.58 -10.14
N GLY A 72 15.97 36.18 -10.67
CA GLY A 72 16.09 37.28 -11.61
C GLY A 72 16.57 38.52 -10.87
N ARG A 73 17.88 38.80 -10.95
CA ARG A 73 18.44 40.14 -10.67
C ARG A 73 17.84 41.16 -11.64
N GLY A 74 16.75 41.80 -11.22
CA GLY A 74 16.23 43.02 -11.84
C GLY A 74 16.87 44.25 -11.21
N GLY A 75 18.16 44.47 -11.47
CA GLY A 75 18.77 45.78 -11.27
C GLY A 75 18.55 46.64 -12.51
N ARG A 76 17.92 47.81 -12.33
CA ARG A 76 18.18 49.10 -13.02
C ARG A 76 16.96 50.01 -12.92
N GLY A 77 17.20 51.27 -12.56
CA GLY A 77 16.24 52.36 -12.56
C GLY A 77 16.57 53.36 -11.48
#